data_AF-A0A3R7TVH6-F1
#
_entry.id   AF-A0A3R7TVH6-F1
#
_cell.length_a   1.000
_cell.length_b   1.000
_cell.length_c   1.000
_cell.angle_alpha   90.00
_cell.angle_beta   90.00
_cell.angle_gamma   90.00
#
_symmetry.space_group_name_H-M   'P 1'
#
loop_
_entity.id
_entity.type
_entity.pdbx_description
1 polymer ?
#
loop_
_entity_poly.entity_id
_entity_poly.type
_entity_poly.pdbx_seq_one_letter_code
_entity_poly.pdbx_strand_id
1 'polypeptide(L)'
;MTAPVEPKAELGGRLQRPGSATSTMVTSFQQVLGRHGLTMVTALVFALMAVQFGLDRPVALPAIRLPASLYLGAGALMLLFAAVFWRVRGMLTDAQQWKWLAYLLAISAIEEMAFRVFVPMFLSHVVEPKISVLVSNALFAGLHYVTLRWRLSNCVWVFFGGLGLARLFHETDDLALIIGVHWFATFLNTPTPPGSRRAIAGAHLVESEK
;
A
#
# COMPACT_ATOMS: atom_id res chain seq x y z
N MET A 1 3.04 -20.60 43.05
CA MET A 1 2.30 -20.77 41.79
C MET A 1 2.19 -19.41 41.13
N THR A 2 3.03 -19.12 40.16
CA THR A 2 2.92 -17.91 39.32
C THR A 2 1.81 -18.14 38.31
N ALA A 3 0.81 -17.28 38.29
CA ALA A 3 -0.27 -17.33 37.32
C ALA A 3 0.31 -17.35 35.89
N PRO A 4 -0.29 -18.11 34.96
CA PRO A 4 0.14 -18.10 33.57
C PRO A 4 -0.04 -16.68 33.02
N VAL A 5 1.05 -16.12 32.50
CA VAL A 5 1.02 -14.86 31.76
C VAL A 5 0.18 -15.13 30.51
N GLU A 6 -1.07 -14.65 30.49
CA GLU A 6 -1.86 -14.66 29.27
C GLU A 6 -1.05 -13.98 28.16
N PRO A 7 -0.88 -14.61 27.00
CA PRO A 7 -0.21 -13.97 25.89
C PRO A 7 -1.04 -12.74 25.55
N LYS A 8 -0.45 -11.55 25.76
CA LYS A 8 -1.03 -10.26 25.36
C LYS A 8 -1.36 -10.38 23.88
N ALA A 9 -2.61 -10.66 23.55
CA ALA A 9 -3.05 -10.75 22.17
C ALA A 9 -2.60 -9.45 21.50
N GLU A 10 -1.66 -9.53 20.57
CA GLU A 10 -1.20 -8.35 19.86
C GLU A 10 -2.42 -7.79 19.14
N LEU A 11 -3.03 -6.76 19.72
CA LEU A 11 -4.24 -6.08 19.21
C LEU A 11 -4.00 -5.40 17.85
N GLY A 12 -2.88 -5.69 17.17
CA GLY A 12 -2.52 -5.18 15.87
C GLY A 12 -2.35 -6.27 14.82
N GLY A 13 -2.83 -5.97 13.61
CA GLY A 13 -2.58 -6.81 12.45
C GLY A 13 -1.08 -6.94 12.18
N ARG A 14 -0.68 -8.01 11.48
CA ARG A 14 0.72 -8.39 11.16
C ARG A 14 1.67 -7.23 10.84
N LEU A 15 1.18 -6.20 10.15
CA LEU A 15 1.99 -5.07 9.71
C LEU A 15 2.16 -3.97 10.76
N GLN A 16 1.20 -3.81 11.67
CA GLN A 16 1.12 -2.68 12.61
C GLN A 16 1.90 -2.95 13.91
N ARG A 17 2.40 -1.87 14.51
CA ARG A 17 2.91 -1.87 15.89
C ARG A 17 1.73 -1.97 16.88
N PRO A 18 1.88 -2.59 18.06
CA PRO A 18 0.83 -2.63 19.08
C PRO A 18 0.33 -1.24 19.51
N GLY A 19 -0.88 -1.19 20.05
CA GLY A 19 -1.46 0.02 20.63
C GLY A 19 -0.73 0.41 21.91
N SER A 20 -0.70 1.70 22.22
CA SER A 20 -0.20 2.23 23.50
C SER A 20 -1.21 3.17 24.13
N ALA A 21 -0.99 3.58 25.39
CA ALA A 21 -1.82 4.55 26.09
C ALA A 21 -1.99 5.89 25.33
N THR A 22 -1.05 6.21 24.44
CA THR A 22 -1.01 7.46 23.68
C THR A 22 -1.29 7.30 22.18
N SER A 23 -1.50 6.07 21.69
CA SER A 23 -1.63 5.83 20.25
C SER A 23 -2.58 4.69 19.91
N THR A 24 -3.67 5.04 19.22
CA THR A 24 -4.70 4.09 18.78
C THR A 24 -4.31 3.36 17.50
N MET A 25 -4.77 2.12 17.40
CA MET A 25 -4.55 1.24 16.25
C MET A 25 -5.34 1.69 15.02
N VAL A 26 -4.88 1.32 13.82
CA VAL A 26 -5.67 1.49 12.60
C VAL A 26 -6.52 0.24 12.43
N THR A 27 -7.80 0.34 12.80
CA THR A 27 -8.72 -0.79 12.92
C THR A 27 -9.85 -0.77 11.90
N SER A 28 -10.08 0.36 11.22
CA SER A 28 -11.12 0.47 10.19
C SER A 28 -10.60 0.95 8.84
N PHE A 29 -11.38 0.68 7.79
CA PHE A 29 -11.11 1.19 6.46
C PHE A 29 -11.12 2.73 6.40
N GLN A 30 -12.05 3.41 7.07
CA GLN A 30 -12.08 4.89 7.05
C GLN A 30 -10.82 5.50 7.64
N GLN A 31 -10.24 4.89 8.68
CA GLN A 31 -8.98 5.35 9.25
C GLN A 31 -7.81 5.21 8.26
N VAL A 32 -7.76 4.12 7.50
CA VAL A 32 -6.77 3.94 6.42
C VAL A 32 -6.94 5.03 5.36
N LEU A 33 -8.18 5.25 4.91
CA LEU A 33 -8.47 6.25 3.88
C LEU A 33 -8.08 7.66 4.34
N GLY A 34 -8.50 8.05 5.54
CA GLY A 34 -8.27 9.39 6.07
C GLY A 34 -6.81 9.67 6.46
N ARG A 35 -6.08 8.68 7.00
CA ARG A 35 -4.70 8.89 7.46
C ARG A 35 -3.66 8.64 6.38
N HIS A 36 -3.85 7.62 5.57
CA HIS A 36 -2.86 7.18 4.61
C HIS A 36 -3.28 7.59 3.20
N GLY A 37 -4.51 7.28 2.80
CA GLY A 37 -5.05 7.68 1.50
C GLY A 37 -4.93 9.19 1.25
N LEU A 38 -5.41 10.01 2.19
CA LEU A 38 -5.32 11.47 2.10
C LEU A 38 -3.86 11.95 2.01
N THR A 39 -2.97 11.43 2.85
CA THR A 39 -1.55 11.80 2.83
C THR A 39 -0.88 11.45 1.50
N MET A 40 -1.19 10.31 0.90
CA MET A 40 -0.62 9.92 -0.41
C MET A 40 -1.15 10.79 -1.54
N VAL A 41 -2.44 11.15 -1.53
CA VAL A 41 -3.00 12.11 -2.48
C VAL A 41 -2.34 13.47 -2.31
N THR A 42 -2.17 13.96 -1.08
CA THR A 42 -1.48 15.23 -0.81
C THR A 42 -0.03 15.19 -1.28
N ALA A 43 0.70 14.10 -1.03
CA ALA A 43 2.07 13.93 -1.50
C ALA A 43 2.15 13.97 -3.03
N LEU A 44 1.23 13.28 -3.72
CA LEU A 44 1.15 13.31 -5.18
C LEU A 44 0.86 14.73 -5.70
N VAL A 45 -0.16 15.40 -5.17
CA VAL A 45 -0.53 16.76 -5.59
C VAL A 45 0.62 17.73 -5.36
N PHE A 46 1.26 17.68 -4.19
CA PHE A 46 2.41 18.53 -3.91
C PHE A 46 3.57 18.26 -4.86
N ALA A 47 3.90 16.99 -5.11
CA ALA A 47 4.96 16.63 -6.04
C ALA A 47 4.63 17.08 -7.48
N LEU A 48 3.38 16.91 -7.93
CA LEU A 48 2.91 17.41 -9.22
C LEU A 48 3.05 18.92 -9.34
N MET A 49 2.63 19.68 -8.32
CA MET A 49 2.77 21.14 -8.30
C MET A 49 4.25 21.55 -8.29
N ALA A 50 5.07 20.91 -7.45
CA ALA A 50 6.50 21.20 -7.35
C ALA A 50 7.22 20.95 -8.68
N VAL A 51 6.82 19.91 -9.41
CA VAL A 51 7.34 19.62 -10.75
C VAL A 51 6.80 20.65 -11.76
N GLN A 52 5.49 20.92 -11.79
CA GLN A 52 4.88 21.84 -12.77
C GLN A 52 5.40 23.28 -12.65
N PHE A 53 5.65 23.76 -11.44
CA PHE A 53 6.13 25.12 -11.18
C PHE A 53 7.65 25.21 -10.99
N GLY A 54 8.32 24.09 -10.69
CA GLY A 54 9.77 24.02 -10.50
C GLY A 54 10.53 23.58 -11.74
N LEU A 55 9.84 23.07 -12.78
CA LEU A 55 10.45 22.73 -14.06
C LEU A 55 10.14 23.77 -15.12
N ASP A 56 11.18 24.30 -15.76
CA ASP A 56 11.08 25.11 -16.99
C ASP A 56 10.75 24.27 -18.24
N ARG A 57 10.18 23.07 -18.06
CA ARG A 57 9.85 22.15 -19.15
C ARG A 57 8.56 21.38 -18.89
N PRO A 58 7.77 21.09 -19.94
CA PRO A 58 6.57 20.27 -19.79
C PRO A 58 6.94 18.86 -19.32
N VAL A 59 6.17 18.35 -18.38
CA VAL A 59 6.30 16.98 -17.88
C VAL A 59 5.58 16.05 -18.83
N ALA A 60 6.31 15.13 -19.45
CA ALA A 60 5.68 14.05 -20.19
C ALA A 60 4.94 13.13 -19.21
N LEU A 61 3.72 12.72 -19.57
CA LEU A 61 3.03 11.69 -18.80
C LEU A 61 3.86 10.39 -18.85
N PRO A 62 3.94 9.65 -17.74
CA PRO A 62 4.62 8.35 -17.72
C PRO A 62 4.02 7.41 -18.75
N ALA A 63 4.86 6.64 -19.43
CA ALA A 63 4.41 5.81 -20.53
C ALA A 63 3.66 4.56 -20.07
N ILE A 64 2.70 4.13 -20.90
CA ILE A 64 2.05 2.83 -20.88
C ILE A 64 2.56 2.11 -22.13
N ARG A 65 3.34 1.04 -21.95
CA ARG A 65 4.17 0.47 -23.02
C ARG A 65 3.57 -0.76 -23.67
N LEU A 66 2.81 -1.55 -22.91
CA LEU A 66 2.19 -2.78 -23.41
C LEU A 66 0.80 -2.51 -24.02
N PRO A 67 0.30 -3.42 -24.87
CA PRO A 67 -1.08 -3.36 -25.33
C PRO A 67 -2.08 -3.36 -24.17
N ALA A 68 -3.14 -2.56 -24.28
CA ALA A 68 -4.18 -2.46 -23.26
C ALA A 68 -4.78 -3.82 -22.86
N SER A 69 -4.88 -4.75 -23.82
CA SER A 69 -5.37 -6.11 -23.57
C SER A 69 -4.54 -6.89 -22.55
N LEU A 70 -3.21 -6.66 -22.48
CA LEU A 70 -2.35 -7.31 -21.49
C LEU A 70 -2.63 -6.80 -20.08
N TYR A 71 -2.81 -5.48 -19.90
CA TYR A 71 -3.16 -4.93 -18.59
C TYR A 71 -4.59 -5.32 -18.16
N LEU A 72 -5.54 -5.34 -19.10
CA LEU A 72 -6.90 -5.83 -18.83
C LEU A 72 -6.88 -7.32 -18.43
N GLY A 73 -6.08 -8.13 -19.13
CA GLY A 73 -5.88 -9.54 -18.80
C GLY A 73 -5.22 -9.74 -17.43
N ALA A 74 -4.16 -8.98 -17.13
CA ALA A 74 -3.51 -9.01 -15.82
C ALA A 74 -4.45 -8.55 -14.70
N GLY A 75 -5.26 -7.52 -14.95
CA GLY A 75 -6.29 -7.06 -14.03
C GLY A 75 -7.35 -8.12 -13.78
N ALA A 76 -7.87 -8.76 -14.83
CA ALA A 76 -8.83 -9.86 -14.69
C ALA A 76 -8.23 -11.04 -13.91
N LEU A 77 -6.96 -11.38 -14.17
CA LEU A 77 -6.25 -12.42 -13.43
C LEU A 77 -6.09 -12.05 -11.95
N MET A 78 -5.81 -10.78 -11.64
CA MET A 78 -5.74 -10.28 -10.27
C MET A 78 -7.09 -10.39 -9.54
N LEU A 79 -8.19 -10.03 -10.20
CA LEU A 79 -9.54 -10.17 -9.62
C LEU A 79 -9.89 -11.64 -9.37
N LEU A 80 -9.57 -12.53 -10.33
CA LEU A 80 -9.74 -13.97 -10.18
C LEU A 80 -8.89 -14.51 -9.03
N PHE A 81 -7.62 -14.13 -8.96
CA PHE A 81 -6.71 -14.51 -7.89
C PHE A 81 -7.25 -14.10 -6.52
N ALA A 82 -7.73 -12.85 -6.38
CA ALA A 82 -8.32 -12.37 -5.13
C ALA A 82 -9.56 -13.18 -4.73
N ALA A 83 -10.48 -13.44 -5.67
CA ALA A 83 -11.67 -14.24 -5.43
C ALA A 83 -11.34 -15.68 -4.99
N VAL A 84 -10.39 -16.33 -5.68
CA VAL A 84 -9.91 -17.67 -5.31
C VAL A 84 -9.23 -17.64 -3.95
N PHE A 85 -8.36 -16.66 -3.70
CA PHE A 85 -7.68 -16.48 -2.41
C PHE A 85 -8.69 -16.35 -1.26
N TRP A 86 -9.71 -15.51 -1.42
CA TRP A 86 -10.77 -15.35 -0.41
C TRP A 86 -11.53 -16.65 -0.18
N ARG A 87 -11.93 -17.34 -1.25
CA ARG A 87 -12.65 -18.62 -1.16
C ARG A 87 -11.83 -19.70 -0.44
N VAL A 88 -10.56 -19.88 -0.82
CA VAL A 88 -9.66 -20.89 -0.21
C VAL A 88 -9.41 -20.59 1.26
N ARG A 89 -9.44 -19.32 1.66
CA ARG A 89 -9.22 -18.87 3.05
C ARG A 89 -10.52 -18.78 3.86
N GLY A 90 -11.65 -19.24 3.33
CA GLY A 90 -12.95 -19.21 4.02
C GLY A 90 -13.45 -17.78 4.29
N MET A 91 -13.02 -16.80 3.50
CA MET A 91 -13.40 -15.40 3.66
C MET A 91 -14.61 -15.07 2.79
N LEU A 92 -15.58 -14.34 3.37
CA LEU A 92 -16.75 -13.88 2.62
C LEU A 92 -16.33 -12.84 1.58
N THR A 93 -16.71 -13.09 0.33
CA THR A 93 -16.56 -12.14 -0.79
C THR A 93 -17.74 -11.19 -0.81
N ASP A 94 -17.71 -10.20 0.07
CA ASP A 94 -18.73 -9.15 0.15
C ASP A 94 -18.33 -7.89 -0.63
N ALA A 95 -19.24 -6.92 -0.70
CA ALA A 95 -18.97 -5.63 -1.34
C ALA A 95 -17.80 -4.87 -0.69
N GLN A 96 -17.50 -5.13 0.59
CA GLN A 96 -16.46 -4.46 1.34
C GLN A 96 -15.06 -4.96 0.94
N GLN A 97 -14.91 -6.25 0.62
CA GLN A 97 -13.69 -6.83 0.04
C GLN A 97 -13.38 -6.24 -1.34
N TRP A 98 -14.39 -6.13 -2.20
CA TRP A 98 -14.20 -5.55 -3.54
C TRP A 98 -13.86 -4.06 -3.47
N LYS A 99 -14.52 -3.29 -2.58
CA LYS A 99 -14.14 -1.89 -2.30
C LYS A 99 -12.71 -1.77 -1.81
N TRP A 100 -12.28 -2.70 -0.95
CA TRP A 100 -10.91 -2.74 -0.45
C TRP A 100 -9.91 -3.03 -1.57
N LEU A 101 -10.18 -4.02 -2.42
CA LEU A 101 -9.33 -4.35 -3.56
C LEU A 101 -9.22 -3.19 -4.57
N ALA A 102 -10.33 -2.48 -4.83
CA ALA A 102 -10.33 -1.28 -5.66
C ALA A 102 -9.54 -0.13 -5.02
N TYR A 103 -9.64 0.04 -3.70
CA TYR A 103 -8.81 0.99 -2.96
C TYR A 103 -7.32 0.65 -3.07
N LEU A 104 -6.95 -0.63 -2.97
CA LEU A 104 -5.56 -1.06 -3.14
C LEU A 104 -5.01 -0.73 -4.53
N LEU A 105 -5.82 -0.86 -5.59
CA LEU A 105 -5.41 -0.43 -6.93
C LEU A 105 -5.19 1.08 -6.99
N ALA A 106 -6.15 1.85 -6.48
CA ALA A 106 -6.09 3.31 -6.50
C ALA A 106 -4.89 3.84 -5.71
N ILE A 107 -4.63 3.31 -4.51
CA ILE A 107 -3.49 3.75 -3.70
C ILE A 107 -2.16 3.34 -4.34
N SER A 108 -2.06 2.14 -4.93
CA SER A 108 -0.86 1.74 -5.68
C SER A 108 -0.58 2.68 -6.86
N ALA A 109 -1.61 3.12 -7.59
CA ALA A 109 -1.44 4.12 -8.65
C ALA A 109 -0.92 5.46 -8.12
N ILE A 110 -1.55 5.98 -7.07
CA ILE A 110 -1.17 7.26 -6.44
C ILE A 110 0.27 7.19 -5.91
N GLU A 111 0.63 6.12 -5.22
CA GLU A 111 1.94 5.95 -4.61
C GLU A 111 3.04 5.77 -5.64
N GLU A 112 2.84 4.98 -6.70
CA GLU A 112 3.84 4.83 -7.76
C GLU A 112 4.02 6.15 -8.52
N MET A 113 2.93 6.88 -8.84
CA MET A 113 3.04 8.21 -9.44
C MET A 113 3.82 9.17 -8.54
N ALA A 114 3.48 9.23 -7.25
CA ALA A 114 4.13 10.15 -6.32
C ALA A 114 5.62 9.80 -6.15
N PHE A 115 5.92 8.56 -5.76
CA PHE A 115 7.24 8.20 -5.24
C PHE A 115 8.19 7.61 -6.28
N ARG A 116 7.73 7.21 -7.47
CA ARG A 116 8.61 6.71 -8.55
C ARG A 116 8.74 7.71 -9.69
N VAL A 117 7.76 8.60 -9.85
CA VAL A 117 7.79 9.63 -10.90
C VAL A 117 8.09 11.00 -10.30
N PHE A 118 7.13 11.62 -9.61
CA PHE A 118 7.19 13.06 -9.37
C PHE A 118 8.14 13.48 -8.25
N VAL A 119 8.18 12.76 -7.12
CA VAL A 119 9.12 13.07 -6.03
C VAL A 119 10.57 12.88 -6.45
N PRO A 120 11.00 11.75 -7.06
CA PRO A 120 12.37 11.60 -7.55
C PRO A 120 12.73 12.63 -8.63
N MET A 121 11.78 12.97 -9.52
CA MET A 121 11.97 13.99 -10.54
C MET A 121 12.24 15.36 -9.91
N PHE A 122 11.40 15.80 -8.98
CA PHE A 122 11.61 17.05 -8.25
C PHE A 122 12.93 17.06 -7.47
N LEU A 123 13.23 15.98 -6.74
CA LEU A 123 14.46 15.89 -5.94
C LEU A 123 15.73 15.88 -6.83
N SER A 124 15.65 15.38 -8.06
CA SER A 124 16.80 15.35 -8.99
C SER A 124 17.32 16.73 -9.41
N HIS A 125 16.60 17.81 -9.08
CA HIS A 125 17.08 19.20 -9.24
C HIS A 125 18.06 19.63 -8.17
N VAL A 126 18.03 18.97 -7.01
CA VAL A 126 18.81 19.35 -5.83
C VAL A 126 19.92 18.35 -5.55
N VAL A 127 19.67 17.07 -5.86
CA VAL A 127 20.60 15.97 -5.60
C VAL A 127 20.73 15.06 -6.82
N GLU A 128 21.77 14.23 -6.86
CA GLU A 128 21.95 13.25 -7.94
C GLU A 128 20.75 12.31 -8.09
N PRO A 129 20.41 11.85 -9.32
CA PRO A 129 19.24 11.01 -9.57
C PRO A 129 19.19 9.72 -8.74
N LYS A 130 20.34 9.10 -8.45
CA LYS A 130 20.38 7.90 -7.59
C LYS A 130 19.98 8.23 -6.15
N ILE A 131 20.43 9.38 -5.66
CA ILE A 131 20.10 9.85 -4.31
C ILE A 131 18.63 10.28 -4.25
N SER A 132 18.08 10.89 -5.30
CA SER A 132 16.66 11.26 -5.35
C SER A 132 15.75 10.04 -5.22
N VAL A 133 16.09 8.93 -5.87
CA VAL A 133 15.38 7.64 -5.73
C VAL A 133 15.49 7.09 -4.31
N LEU A 134 16.68 7.10 -3.70
CA LEU A 134 16.88 6.63 -2.33
C LEU A 134 16.06 7.45 -1.32
N VAL A 135 16.10 8.78 -1.42
CA VAL A 135 15.35 9.68 -0.55
C VAL A 135 13.84 9.50 -0.74
N SER A 136 13.36 9.41 -1.97
CA SER A 136 11.94 9.16 -2.26
C SER A 136 11.45 7.85 -1.63
N ASN A 137 12.24 6.78 -1.72
CA ASN A 137 11.90 5.49 -1.11
C ASN A 137 11.92 5.54 0.42
N ALA A 138 12.85 6.29 1.01
CA ALA A 138 12.88 6.51 2.45
C ALA A 138 11.65 7.28 2.93
N LEU A 139 11.23 8.32 2.20
CA LEU A 139 9.99 9.07 2.46
C LEU A 139 8.77 8.14 2.36
N PHE A 140 8.67 7.35 1.30
CA PHE A 140 7.59 6.38 1.10
C PHE A 140 7.47 5.41 2.29
N ALA A 141 8.57 4.78 2.71
CA ALA A 141 8.60 3.87 3.86
C ALA A 141 8.31 4.59 5.19
N GLY A 142 8.81 5.81 5.36
CA GLY A 142 8.57 6.64 6.54
C GLY A 142 7.10 7.04 6.67
N LEU A 143 6.43 7.39 5.57
CA LEU A 143 5.00 7.69 5.59
C LEU A 143 4.18 6.47 5.99
N HIS A 144 4.56 5.25 5.60
CA HIS A 144 3.91 4.02 6.10
C HIS A 144 4.11 3.83 7.61
N TYR A 145 5.30 4.16 8.12
CA TYR A 145 5.60 4.11 9.55
C TYR A 145 4.71 5.05 10.37
N VAL A 146 4.37 6.23 9.81
CA VAL A 146 3.57 7.26 10.49
C VAL A 146 2.07 7.07 10.26
N THR A 147 1.64 6.98 9.00
CA THR A 147 0.23 6.97 8.61
C THR A 147 -0.46 5.65 8.96
N LEU A 148 0.19 4.52 8.70
CA LEU A 148 -0.33 3.17 8.94
C LEU A 148 0.24 2.51 10.20
N ARG A 149 1.16 3.17 10.90
CA ARG A 149 1.84 2.64 12.11
C ARG A 149 2.53 1.29 11.88
N TRP A 150 3.12 1.10 10.70
CA TRP A 150 3.82 -0.14 10.40
C TRP A 150 5.04 -0.36 11.30
N ARG A 151 5.37 -1.61 11.58
CA ARG A 151 6.63 -1.95 12.27
C ARG A 151 7.81 -1.47 11.42
N LEU A 152 8.89 -1.03 12.07
CA LEU A 152 10.08 -0.54 11.39
C LEU A 152 10.64 -1.59 10.41
N SER A 153 10.63 -2.87 10.80
CA SER A 153 11.04 -3.98 9.92
C SER A 153 10.25 -4.04 8.62
N ASN A 154 8.94 -3.81 8.67
CA ASN A 154 8.10 -3.78 7.47
C ASN A 154 8.40 -2.56 6.59
N CYS A 155 8.69 -1.41 7.21
CA CYS A 155 9.12 -0.22 6.48
C CYS A 155 10.48 -0.44 5.78
N VAL A 156 11.41 -1.16 6.41
CA VAL A 156 12.68 -1.56 5.78
C VAL A 156 12.44 -2.44 4.55
N TRP A 157 11.57 -3.45 4.65
CA TRP A 157 11.22 -4.29 3.51
C TRP A 157 10.56 -3.50 2.38
N VAL A 158 9.68 -2.57 2.71
CA VAL A 158 8.99 -1.74 1.72
C VAL A 158 9.91 -0.71 1.09
N PHE A 159 10.91 -0.22 1.82
CA PHE A 159 12.01 0.56 1.24
C PHE A 159 12.74 -0.24 0.15
N PHE A 160 13.19 -1.46 0.45
CA PHE A 160 13.86 -2.30 -0.55
C PHE A 160 12.94 -2.74 -1.70
N GLY A 161 11.67 -3.05 -1.41
CA GLY A 161 10.68 -3.34 -2.43
C GLY A 161 10.45 -2.15 -3.36
N GLY A 162 10.41 -0.93 -2.82
CA GLY A 162 10.32 0.29 -3.59
C GLY A 162 11.57 0.57 -4.44
N LEU A 163 12.77 0.24 -3.96
CA LEU A 163 13.99 0.27 -4.79
C LEU A 163 13.92 -0.73 -5.95
N GLY A 164 13.37 -1.93 -5.70
CA GLY A 164 13.11 -2.91 -6.75
C GLY A 164 12.13 -2.39 -7.81
N LEU A 165 11.04 -1.75 -7.38
CA LEU A 165 10.07 -1.12 -8.29
C LEU A 165 10.68 0.06 -9.05
N ALA A 166 11.50 0.88 -8.40
CA ALA A 166 12.22 1.97 -9.08
C ALA A 166 13.18 1.44 -10.15
N ARG A 167 13.89 0.34 -9.86
CA ARG A 167 14.73 -0.34 -10.86
C ARG A 167 13.89 -0.90 -12.01
N LEU A 168 12.77 -1.57 -11.70
CA LEU A 168 11.86 -2.09 -12.74
C LEU A 168 11.35 -0.95 -13.63
N PHE A 169 10.90 0.16 -13.04
CA PHE A 169 10.44 1.33 -13.77
C PHE A 169 11.53 1.93 -14.66
N HIS A 170 12.77 2.03 -14.16
CA HIS A 170 13.90 2.52 -14.94
C HIS A 170 14.19 1.66 -16.18
N GLU A 171 14.03 0.34 -16.08
CA GLU A 171 14.31 -0.57 -17.19
C GLU A 171 13.16 -0.68 -18.20
N THR A 172 11.90 -0.53 -17.75
CA THR A 172 10.73 -0.72 -18.62
C THR A 172 10.08 0.57 -19.07
N ASP A 173 10.27 1.66 -18.33
CA ASP A 173 9.56 2.94 -18.47
C ASP A 173 8.04 2.73 -18.64
N ASP A 174 7.50 1.85 -17.81
CA ASP A 174 6.10 1.39 -17.87
C ASP A 174 5.43 1.56 -16.51
N LEU A 175 4.66 2.64 -16.38
CA LEU A 175 3.98 2.97 -15.13
C LEU A 175 2.86 1.95 -14.83
N ALA A 176 2.14 1.48 -15.85
CA ALA A 176 1.03 0.54 -15.64
C ALA A 176 1.55 -0.81 -15.11
N LEU A 177 2.71 -1.25 -15.58
CA LEU A 177 3.37 -2.46 -15.07
C LEU A 177 3.70 -2.32 -13.57
N ILE A 178 4.39 -1.26 -13.16
CA ILE A 178 4.77 -1.09 -11.74
C ILE A 178 3.56 -0.92 -10.83
N ILE A 179 2.49 -0.26 -11.30
CA ILE A 179 1.21 -0.18 -10.57
C ILE A 179 0.62 -1.58 -10.38
N GLY A 180 0.62 -2.42 -11.42
CA GLY A 180 0.12 -3.80 -11.32
C GLY A 180 0.91 -4.66 -10.35
N VAL A 181 2.24 -4.59 -10.40
CA VAL A 181 3.13 -5.32 -9.46
C VAL A 181 2.91 -4.82 -8.03
N HIS A 182 2.81 -3.51 -7.83
CA HIS A 182 2.56 -2.93 -6.52
C HIS A 182 1.17 -3.32 -5.99
N TRP A 183 0.12 -3.27 -6.83
CA TRP A 183 -1.24 -3.68 -6.45
C TRP A 183 -1.30 -5.14 -6.01
N PHE A 184 -0.59 -6.03 -6.70
CA PHE A 184 -0.47 -7.43 -6.28
C PHE A 184 0.23 -7.55 -4.92
N ALA A 185 1.36 -6.86 -4.74
CA ALA A 185 2.11 -6.89 -3.48
C ALA A 185 1.34 -6.29 -2.30
N THR A 186 0.57 -5.21 -2.51
CA THR A 186 -0.27 -4.60 -1.47
C THR A 186 -1.39 -5.56 -1.08
N PHE A 187 -2.05 -6.21 -2.05
CA PHE A 187 -3.05 -7.24 -1.77
C PHE A 187 -2.49 -8.40 -0.94
N LEU A 188 -1.34 -8.97 -1.31
CA LEU A 188 -0.73 -10.04 -0.52
C LEU A 188 -0.43 -9.60 0.93
N ASN A 189 -0.07 -8.33 1.10
CA ASN A 189 0.24 -7.79 2.41
C ASN A 189 -0.99 -7.51 3.28
N THR A 190 -2.07 -7.05 2.65
CA THR A 190 -3.33 -6.66 3.28
C THR A 190 -4.52 -7.18 2.48
N PRO A 191 -4.76 -8.51 2.43
CA PRO A 191 -5.74 -9.10 1.52
C PRO A 191 -7.20 -8.82 1.92
N THR A 192 -7.42 -8.17 3.06
CA THR A 192 -8.74 -7.86 3.61
C THR A 192 -8.74 -6.50 4.28
N PRO A 193 -9.85 -5.76 4.26
CA PRO A 193 -9.96 -4.48 4.94
C PRO A 193 -9.79 -4.65 6.47
N PRO A 194 -9.25 -3.66 7.19
CA PRO A 194 -9.18 -3.68 8.64
C PRO A 194 -10.57 -3.93 9.26
N GLY A 195 -10.61 -4.73 10.34
CA GLY A 195 -11.84 -5.07 11.07
C GLY A 195 -12.59 -6.31 10.55
N SER A 196 -12.36 -6.75 9.31
CA SER A 196 -13.05 -7.90 8.70
C SER A 196 -12.77 -9.26 9.38
N ARG A 197 -11.59 -9.46 10.00
CA ARG A 197 -11.26 -10.73 10.69
C ARG A 197 -12.00 -10.93 12.02
N ARG A 198 -12.44 -9.86 12.68
CA ARG A 198 -13.17 -9.97 13.97
C ARG A 198 -14.59 -10.51 13.79
N ALA A 199 -15.20 -10.35 12.62
CA ALA A 199 -16.53 -10.88 12.34
C ALA A 199 -16.56 -12.43 12.29
N ILE A 200 -15.47 -13.07 11.84
CA ILE A 200 -15.39 -14.54 11.72
C ILE A 200 -15.09 -15.19 13.09
N ALA A 201 -14.23 -14.57 13.91
CA ALA A 201 -13.93 -15.08 15.25
C ALA A 201 -15.09 -14.87 16.24
N GLY A 202 -15.84 -13.76 16.11
CA GLY A 202 -17.04 -13.53 16.92
C GLY A 202 -18.18 -14.49 16.61
N ALA A 203 -18.31 -14.94 15.36
CA ALA A 203 -19.30 -15.94 14.98
C ALA A 203 -18.98 -17.33 15.56
N HIS A 204 -17.71 -17.75 15.54
CA HIS A 204 -17.29 -19.03 16.12
C HIS A 204 -17.41 -19.11 17.64
N LEU A 205 -17.24 -17.99 18.36
CA LEU A 205 -17.41 -17.98 19.82
C LEU A 205 -18.89 -18.10 20.22
N VAL A 206 -19.79 -17.40 19.51
CA VAL A 206 -21.25 -17.48 19.74
C VAL A 206 -21.81 -18.86 19.41
N GLU A 207 -21.19 -19.59 18.49
CA GLU A 207 -21.59 -20.95 18.12
C GLU A 207 -21.05 -22.02 19.09
N SER A 208 -19.98 -21.71 19.85
CA SER A 208 -19.45 -22.60 20.90
C SER A 208 -20.15 -22.45 22.26
N GLU A 209 -20.94 -21.39 22.44
CA GLU A 209 -21.75 -21.13 23.65
C GLU A 209 -23.23 -21.55 23.50
N LYS A 210 -23.59 -22.24 22.41
CA LYS A 210 -24.91 -22.85 22.20
C LYS A 210 -24.81 -24.37 22.15
#